data_AF-A0A7W9DZR9-F1
#
_entry.id   AF-A0A7W9DZR9-F1
#
_cell.length_a   1.000
_cell.length_b   1.000
_cell.length_c   1.000
_cell.angle_alpha   90.00
_cell.angle_beta   90.00
_cell.angle_gamma   90.00
#
_symmetry.space_group_name_H-M   'P 1'
#
loop_
_entity.id
_entity.type
_entity.pdbx_description
1 polymer ?
#
loop_
_entity_poly.entity_id
_entity_poly.type
_entity_poly.pdbx_seq_one_letter_code
_entity_poly.pdbx_strand_id
1 'polypeptide(L)'
;MDVQSFFIRYLLFPLIFIVSAALLSIVNKKNQFLNNKRLIIGILVLSLVLALPGFLGFLSFDFMPWGYIICQIYYVMAGTLFVYLFTKKYPKELLDRKLFIIFGILVGSLLSFYLFQLAFNWLSEIHFGLWAATSILTFIVPLLFWWAYVALISIPTEIYKIWQYPSSPINIDMDHLDFDRMLVLELELYKNTDDPEPLRVKAKAPENMVFGNWFYKFIEDYNLKFPKSPVKYTSEDSESFKWIFFIKTSFFRKNIFIDPDHDIMTNRITEKVTIYAKRVSENANKPETVGDESIFI
;
A
#
# COMPACT_ATOMS: atom_id res chain seq x y z
N MET A 1 -27.59 -9.35 -44.62
CA MET A 1 -26.72 -9.48 -43.43
C MET A 1 -26.32 -10.93 -43.33
N ASP A 2 -25.03 -11.24 -43.39
CA ASP A 2 -24.56 -12.63 -43.42
C ASP A 2 -24.80 -13.33 -42.08
N VAL A 3 -25.02 -14.65 -42.14
CA VAL A 3 -25.29 -15.49 -40.95
C VAL A 3 -24.19 -15.35 -39.91
N GLN A 4 -22.93 -15.22 -40.35
CA GLN A 4 -21.78 -14.97 -39.47
C GLN A 4 -21.88 -13.62 -38.73
N SER A 5 -22.26 -12.55 -39.44
CA SER A 5 -22.42 -11.22 -38.85
C SER A 5 -23.60 -11.18 -37.87
N PHE A 6 -24.71 -11.87 -38.19
CA PHE A 6 -25.84 -12.03 -37.27
C PHE A 6 -25.42 -12.75 -35.99
N PHE A 7 -24.71 -13.87 -36.12
CA PHE A 7 -24.26 -14.66 -34.98
C PHE A 7 -23.35 -13.86 -34.04
N ILE A 8 -22.35 -13.17 -34.59
CA ILE A 8 -21.38 -12.38 -33.82
C ILE A 8 -22.06 -11.20 -33.13
N ARG A 9 -22.95 -10.49 -33.82
CA ARG A 9 -23.54 -9.25 -33.32
C ARG A 9 -24.66 -9.47 -32.30
N TYR A 10 -25.46 -10.52 -32.46
CA TYR A 10 -26.68 -10.71 -31.67
C TYR A 10 -26.67 -11.95 -30.78
N LEU A 11 -25.95 -13.02 -31.14
CA LEU A 11 -26.08 -14.31 -30.42
C LEU A 11 -24.88 -14.62 -29.51
N LEU A 12 -23.67 -14.19 -29.90
CA LEU A 12 -22.45 -14.50 -29.17
C LEU A 12 -22.47 -13.94 -27.72
N PHE A 13 -22.74 -12.65 -27.56
CA PHE A 13 -22.72 -12.02 -26.22
C PHE A 13 -23.80 -12.57 -25.27
N PRO A 14 -25.07 -12.75 -25.69
CA PRO A 14 -26.07 -13.41 -24.85
C PRO A 14 -25.70 -14.85 -24.47
N LEU A 15 -25.11 -15.61 -25.40
CA LEU A 15 -24.67 -16.98 -25.10
C LEU A 15 -23.56 -16.98 -24.04
N ILE A 16 -22.54 -16.13 -24.19
CA ILE A 16 -21.46 -16.01 -23.21
C ILE A 16 -22.04 -15.58 -21.86
N PHE A 17 -22.95 -14.60 -21.83
CA PHE A 17 -23.61 -14.19 -20.59
C PHE A 17 -24.35 -15.34 -19.91
N ILE A 18 -25.14 -16.14 -20.63
CA ILE A 18 -25.87 -17.29 -20.07
C ILE A 18 -24.88 -18.30 -19.45
N VAL A 19 -23.82 -18.63 -20.18
CA VAL A 19 -22.78 -19.56 -19.70
C VAL A 19 -22.08 -18.99 -18.46
N SER A 20 -21.67 -17.71 -18.47
CA SER A 20 -20.99 -17.10 -17.34
C SER A 20 -21.91 -16.92 -16.12
N ALA A 21 -23.20 -16.62 -16.31
CA ALA A 21 -24.19 -16.53 -15.24
C ALA A 21 -24.47 -17.91 -14.61
N ALA A 22 -24.50 -18.98 -15.43
CA ALA A 22 -24.59 -20.35 -14.94
C ALA A 22 -23.37 -20.73 -14.10
N LEU A 23 -22.15 -20.43 -14.59
CA LEU A 23 -20.91 -20.65 -13.84
C LEU A 23 -20.90 -19.87 -12.53
N LEU A 24 -21.29 -18.60 -12.54
CA LEU A 24 -21.38 -17.78 -11.33
C LEU A 24 -22.39 -18.36 -10.32
N SER A 25 -23.51 -18.88 -10.79
CA SER A 25 -24.50 -19.55 -9.93
C SER A 25 -23.95 -20.84 -9.30
N ILE A 26 -23.11 -21.58 -10.02
CA ILE A 26 -22.42 -22.77 -9.49
C ILE A 26 -21.37 -22.37 -8.44
N VAL A 27 -20.56 -21.36 -8.74
CA VAL A 27 -19.55 -20.82 -7.81
C VAL A 27 -20.22 -20.24 -6.57
N ASN A 28 -21.40 -19.63 -6.71
CA ASN A 28 -22.18 -19.12 -5.60
C ASN A 28 -22.69 -20.22 -4.66
N LYS A 29 -22.97 -21.44 -5.15
CA LYS A 29 -23.31 -22.57 -4.27
C LYS A 29 -22.18 -22.91 -3.29
N LYS A 30 -20.92 -22.77 -3.73
CA LYS A 30 -19.74 -22.96 -2.87
C LYS A 30 -19.53 -21.78 -1.90
N ASN A 31 -19.76 -20.57 -2.37
CA ASN A 31 -19.52 -19.35 -1.58
C ASN A 31 -20.66 -19.01 -0.61
N GLN A 32 -21.89 -19.45 -0.89
CA GLN A 32 -23.12 -19.14 -0.13
C GLN A 32 -23.31 -17.64 0.14
N PHE A 33 -22.85 -16.77 -0.77
CA PHE A 33 -22.84 -15.33 -0.54
C PHE A 33 -24.26 -14.72 -0.60
N LEU A 34 -25.01 -15.04 -1.65
CA LEU A 34 -26.39 -14.56 -1.83
C LEU A 34 -27.29 -15.71 -2.26
N ASN A 35 -28.59 -15.60 -2.00
CA ASN A 35 -29.57 -16.48 -2.66
C ASN A 35 -29.49 -16.27 -4.18
N ASN A 36 -29.45 -17.35 -4.97
CA ASN A 36 -29.33 -17.30 -6.43
C ASN A 36 -30.33 -16.33 -7.07
N LYS A 37 -31.56 -16.25 -6.56
CA LYS A 37 -32.56 -15.28 -7.05
C LYS A 37 -32.10 -13.83 -6.88
N ARG A 38 -31.61 -13.48 -5.69
CA ARG A 38 -31.13 -12.12 -5.39
C ARG A 38 -29.86 -11.78 -6.18
N LEU A 39 -28.99 -12.76 -6.39
CA LEU A 39 -27.78 -12.61 -7.20
C LEU A 39 -28.13 -12.32 -8.66
N ILE A 40 -29.00 -13.12 -9.27
CA ILE A 40 -29.41 -12.93 -10.67
C ILE A 40 -30.10 -11.56 -10.83
N ILE A 41 -31.04 -11.22 -9.94
CA ILE A 41 -31.70 -9.91 -9.95
C ILE A 41 -30.67 -8.78 -9.80
N GLY A 42 -29.72 -8.91 -8.89
CA GLY A 42 -28.66 -7.91 -8.68
C GLY A 42 -27.81 -7.69 -9.93
N ILE A 43 -27.43 -8.76 -10.63
CA ILE A 43 -26.67 -8.69 -11.89
C ILE A 43 -27.50 -8.03 -12.99
N LEU A 44 -28.78 -8.38 -13.13
CA LEU A 44 -29.66 -7.77 -14.12
C LEU A 44 -29.85 -6.28 -13.87
N VAL A 45 -30.06 -5.89 -12.61
CA VAL A 45 -30.18 -4.47 -12.22
C VAL A 45 -28.86 -3.73 -12.48
N LEU A 46 -27.72 -4.29 -12.06
CA LEU A 46 -26.41 -3.73 -12.34
C LEU A 46 -26.23 -3.56 -13.86
N SER A 47 -26.61 -4.56 -14.64
CA SER A 47 -26.42 -4.55 -16.08
C SER A 47 -27.24 -3.45 -16.76
N LEU A 48 -28.48 -3.28 -16.31
CA LEU A 48 -29.37 -2.24 -16.81
C LEU A 48 -28.84 -0.85 -16.48
N VAL A 49 -28.41 -0.62 -15.23
CA VAL A 49 -27.82 0.65 -14.77
C VAL A 49 -26.57 0.99 -15.58
N LEU A 50 -25.69 0.03 -15.83
CA LEU A 50 -24.46 0.26 -16.60
C LEU A 50 -24.73 0.47 -18.09
N ALA A 51 -25.82 -0.08 -18.63
CA ALA A 51 -26.20 0.11 -20.03
C ALA A 51 -26.89 1.45 -20.33
N LEU A 52 -27.37 2.19 -19.31
CA LEU A 52 -28.12 3.45 -19.50
C LEU A 52 -27.40 4.48 -20.39
N PRO A 53 -26.08 4.72 -20.26
CA PRO A 53 -25.41 5.69 -21.14
C PRO A 53 -25.36 5.25 -22.61
N GLY A 54 -25.74 4.01 -22.94
CA GLY A 54 -25.90 3.55 -24.33
C GLY A 54 -26.94 4.37 -25.10
N PHE A 55 -27.91 4.97 -24.41
CA PHE A 55 -28.86 5.88 -25.05
C PHE A 55 -28.21 7.18 -25.54
N LEU A 56 -27.00 7.54 -25.10
CA LEU A 56 -26.25 8.68 -25.64
C LEU A 56 -25.82 8.48 -27.11
N GLY A 57 -26.17 7.36 -27.74
CA GLY A 57 -26.01 7.13 -29.17
C GLY A 57 -26.67 8.19 -30.06
N PHE A 58 -27.69 8.90 -29.59
CA PHE A 58 -28.31 10.01 -30.34
C PHE A 58 -27.32 11.15 -30.68
N LEU A 59 -26.23 11.28 -29.91
CA LEU A 59 -25.19 12.29 -30.15
C LEU A 59 -24.34 11.98 -31.40
N SER A 60 -24.39 10.76 -31.93
CA SER A 60 -23.60 10.33 -33.09
C SER A 60 -22.14 10.78 -33.02
N PHE A 61 -21.66 11.66 -33.92
CA PHE A 61 -20.27 12.11 -33.92
C PHE A 61 -19.86 12.86 -32.63
N ASP A 62 -20.77 13.62 -32.03
CA ASP A 62 -20.49 14.38 -30.80
C ASP A 62 -20.32 13.49 -29.57
N PHE A 63 -20.66 12.19 -29.69
CA PHE A 63 -20.35 11.23 -28.65
C PHE A 63 -18.85 11.16 -28.36
N MET A 64 -17.98 11.36 -29.35
CA MET A 64 -16.54 11.38 -29.16
C MET A 64 -15.99 12.80 -29.43
N PRO A 65 -15.52 13.53 -28.40
CA PRO A 65 -15.17 13.05 -27.06
C PRO A 65 -16.27 13.22 -25.98
N TRP A 66 -17.29 14.05 -26.20
CA TRP A 66 -18.14 14.56 -25.10
C TRP A 66 -19.01 13.50 -24.45
N GLY A 67 -19.75 12.71 -25.24
CA GLY A 67 -20.54 11.60 -24.74
C GLY A 67 -19.70 10.56 -23.99
N TYR A 68 -18.49 10.27 -24.48
CA TYR A 68 -17.56 9.36 -23.83
C TYR A 68 -17.10 9.90 -22.47
N ILE A 69 -16.78 11.20 -22.35
CA ILE A 69 -16.44 11.84 -21.07
C ILE A 69 -17.62 11.78 -20.08
N ILE A 70 -18.84 12.01 -20.55
CA ILE A 70 -20.06 11.88 -19.72
C ILE A 70 -20.19 10.44 -19.20
N CYS A 71 -19.96 9.43 -20.06
CA CYS A 71 -19.92 8.05 -19.63
C CYS A 71 -18.85 7.80 -18.56
N GLN A 72 -17.65 8.36 -18.70
CA GLN A 72 -16.59 8.22 -17.69
C GLN A 72 -17.03 8.73 -16.32
N ILE A 73 -17.59 9.94 -16.27
CA ILE A 73 -18.07 10.55 -15.03
C ILE A 73 -19.22 9.70 -14.43
N TYR A 74 -20.15 9.26 -15.28
CA TYR A 74 -21.24 8.38 -14.85
C TYR A 74 -20.74 7.07 -14.22
N TYR A 75 -19.77 6.39 -14.83
CA TYR A 75 -19.26 5.12 -14.32
C TYR A 75 -18.43 5.28 -13.05
N VAL A 76 -17.71 6.40 -12.87
CA VAL A 76 -17.05 6.70 -11.59
C VAL A 76 -18.08 6.93 -10.48
N MET A 77 -19.16 7.68 -10.75
CA MET A 77 -20.23 7.90 -9.78
C MET A 77 -20.97 6.59 -9.45
N ALA A 78 -21.34 5.81 -10.47
CA ALA A 78 -22.01 4.52 -10.30
C ALA A 78 -21.12 3.52 -9.54
N GLY A 79 -19.82 3.46 -9.86
CA GLY A 79 -18.86 2.62 -9.15
C GLY A 79 -18.68 3.04 -7.69
N THR A 80 -18.63 4.34 -7.42
CA THR A 80 -18.57 4.89 -6.06
C THR A 80 -19.83 4.52 -5.27
N LEU A 81 -21.00 4.68 -5.87
CA LEU A 81 -22.27 4.29 -5.26
C LEU A 81 -22.33 2.78 -5.01
N PHE A 82 -21.86 1.97 -5.96
CA PHE A 82 -21.76 0.52 -5.81
C PHE A 82 -20.91 0.14 -4.60
N VAL A 83 -19.70 0.70 -4.48
CA VAL A 83 -18.81 0.48 -3.34
C VAL A 83 -19.48 0.93 -2.04
N TYR A 84 -20.08 2.12 -2.01
CA TYR A 84 -20.79 2.61 -0.81
C TYR A 84 -21.90 1.66 -0.35
N LEU A 85 -22.76 1.21 -1.26
CA LEU A 85 -23.85 0.28 -0.96
C LEU A 85 -23.34 -1.10 -0.52
N PHE A 86 -22.29 -1.61 -1.17
CA PHE A 86 -21.68 -2.89 -0.81
C PHE A 86 -20.97 -2.84 0.54
N THR A 87 -20.19 -1.78 0.82
CA THR A 87 -19.55 -1.60 2.13
C THR A 87 -20.60 -1.46 3.24
N LYS A 88 -21.74 -0.80 2.98
CA LYS A 88 -22.82 -0.66 3.96
C LYS A 88 -23.55 -1.97 4.26
N LYS A 89 -23.76 -2.82 3.25
CA LYS A 89 -24.62 -4.02 3.37
C LYS A 89 -23.84 -5.33 3.55
N TYR A 90 -22.64 -5.42 2.97
CA TYR A 90 -21.80 -6.61 2.89
C TYR A 90 -20.30 -6.27 3.10
N PRO A 91 -19.93 -5.59 4.21
CA PRO A 91 -18.56 -5.11 4.42
C PRO A 91 -17.52 -6.24 4.47
N LYS A 92 -17.84 -7.37 5.13
CA LYS A 92 -16.92 -8.50 5.30
C LYS A 92 -16.71 -9.21 3.97
N GLU A 93 -17.81 -9.48 3.27
CA GLU A 93 -17.79 -10.21 2.02
C GLU A 93 -17.11 -9.42 0.89
N LEU A 94 -17.19 -8.08 0.94
CA LEU A 94 -16.46 -7.20 0.03
C LEU A 94 -14.94 -7.37 0.13
N LEU A 95 -14.42 -7.72 1.30
CA LEU A 95 -12.99 -7.91 1.54
C LEU A 95 -12.57 -9.38 1.38
N ASP A 96 -13.40 -10.32 1.84
CA ASP A 96 -13.07 -11.75 1.85
C ASP A 96 -13.28 -12.41 0.46
N ARG A 97 -14.24 -11.92 -0.33
CA ARG A 97 -14.69 -12.58 -1.57
C ARG A 97 -14.37 -11.78 -2.84
N LYS A 98 -13.18 -11.18 -2.90
CA LYS A 98 -12.73 -10.30 -4.00
C LYS A 98 -12.94 -10.92 -5.39
N LEU A 99 -12.50 -12.17 -5.59
CA LEU A 99 -12.63 -12.87 -6.87
C LEU A 99 -14.09 -13.08 -7.29
N PHE A 100 -14.96 -13.41 -6.34
CA PHE A 100 -16.39 -13.59 -6.61
C PHE A 100 -17.04 -12.29 -7.07
N ILE A 101 -16.68 -11.18 -6.42
CA ILE A 101 -17.21 -9.84 -6.73
C ILE A 101 -16.70 -9.38 -8.09
N ILE A 102 -15.41 -9.54 -8.39
CA ILE A 102 -14.84 -9.26 -9.71
C ILE A 102 -15.58 -10.06 -10.78
N PHE A 103 -15.79 -11.37 -10.55
CA PHE A 103 -16.49 -12.21 -11.51
C PHE A 103 -17.95 -11.79 -11.70
N GLY A 104 -18.65 -11.43 -10.62
CA GLY A 104 -20.02 -10.90 -10.70
C GLY A 104 -20.10 -9.57 -11.48
N ILE A 105 -19.17 -8.65 -11.25
CA ILE A 105 -19.07 -7.38 -11.99
C ILE A 105 -18.75 -7.65 -13.45
N LEU A 106 -17.87 -8.61 -13.76
CA LEU A 106 -17.53 -8.99 -15.14
C LEU A 106 -18.76 -9.51 -15.88
N VAL A 107 -19.51 -10.44 -15.26
CA VAL A 107 -20.74 -10.99 -15.86
C VAL A 107 -21.77 -9.89 -16.09
N GLY A 108 -21.98 -8.99 -15.12
CA GLY A 108 -22.87 -7.85 -15.29
C GLY A 108 -22.39 -6.88 -16.38
N SER A 109 -21.10 -6.57 -16.41
CA SER A 109 -20.49 -5.67 -17.40
C SER A 109 -20.59 -6.24 -18.81
N LEU A 110 -20.49 -7.57 -18.98
CA LEU A 110 -20.65 -8.22 -20.29
C LEU A 110 -22.08 -8.06 -20.84
N LEU A 111 -23.09 -8.29 -19.99
CA LEU A 111 -24.48 -8.03 -20.39
C LEU A 111 -24.71 -6.54 -20.66
N SER A 112 -24.15 -5.67 -19.81
CA SER A 112 -24.22 -4.22 -19.99
C SER A 112 -23.63 -3.78 -21.31
N PHE A 113 -22.46 -4.33 -21.67
CA PHE A 113 -21.75 -4.03 -22.91
C PHE A 113 -22.61 -4.36 -24.13
N TYR A 114 -23.24 -5.53 -24.12
CA TYR A 114 -24.18 -5.94 -25.16
C TYR A 114 -25.39 -5.01 -25.26
N LEU A 115 -26.06 -4.72 -24.13
CA LEU A 115 -27.23 -3.85 -24.09
C LEU A 115 -26.89 -2.41 -24.49
N PHE A 116 -25.75 -1.89 -24.02
CA PHE A 116 -25.22 -0.59 -24.38
C PHE A 116 -25.02 -0.51 -25.90
N GLN A 117 -24.31 -1.47 -26.48
CA GLN A 117 -24.03 -1.48 -27.92
C GLN A 117 -25.33 -1.50 -28.73
N LEU A 118 -26.32 -2.29 -28.30
CA LEU A 118 -27.61 -2.38 -28.97
C LEU A 118 -28.35 -1.04 -28.90
N ALA A 119 -28.45 -0.44 -27.71
CA ALA A 119 -29.08 0.86 -27.53
C ALA A 119 -28.36 1.96 -28.34
N PHE A 120 -27.03 1.99 -28.28
CA PHE A 120 -26.23 2.98 -28.99
C PHE A 120 -26.42 2.89 -30.49
N ASN A 121 -26.29 1.69 -31.07
CA ASN A 121 -26.42 1.48 -32.51
C ASN A 121 -27.86 1.62 -32.99
N TRP A 122 -28.85 1.53 -32.10
CA TRP A 122 -30.24 1.80 -32.44
C TRP A 122 -30.51 3.30 -32.59
N LEU A 123 -29.85 4.15 -31.79
CA LEU A 123 -30.02 5.61 -31.82
C LEU A 123 -28.98 6.35 -32.67
N SER A 124 -27.88 5.71 -33.04
CA SER A 124 -26.73 6.35 -33.70
C SER A 124 -26.60 5.99 -35.17
N GLU A 125 -26.29 6.98 -36.02
CA GLU A 125 -26.06 6.78 -37.45
C GLU A 125 -24.68 6.13 -37.74
N ILE A 126 -23.69 6.37 -36.88
CA ILE A 126 -22.28 5.97 -37.10
C ILE A 126 -21.93 4.55 -36.60
N HIS A 127 -22.89 3.83 -36.01
CA HIS A 127 -22.76 2.42 -35.61
C HIS A 127 -21.50 2.07 -34.78
N PHE A 128 -20.98 3.03 -34.00
CA PHE A 128 -19.74 2.91 -33.22
C PHE A 128 -19.96 2.32 -31.80
N GLY A 129 -21.11 1.69 -31.54
CA GLY A 129 -21.53 1.28 -30.20
C GLY A 129 -20.58 0.34 -29.46
N LEU A 130 -19.79 -0.47 -30.17
CA LEU A 130 -18.77 -1.35 -29.56
C LEU A 130 -17.69 -0.57 -28.82
N TRP A 131 -17.17 0.47 -29.48
CA TRP A 131 -16.12 1.31 -28.93
C TRP A 131 -16.67 2.22 -27.85
N ALA A 132 -17.88 2.75 -28.04
CA ALA A 132 -18.56 3.53 -27.02
C ALA A 132 -18.79 2.72 -25.72
N ALA A 133 -19.12 1.43 -25.84
CA ALA A 133 -19.33 0.53 -24.70
C ALA A 133 -18.05 0.24 -23.89
N THR A 134 -16.85 0.48 -24.43
CA THR A 134 -15.59 0.32 -23.67
C THR A 134 -15.50 1.27 -22.47
N SER A 135 -16.28 2.35 -22.47
CA SER A 135 -16.38 3.28 -21.35
C SER A 135 -16.83 2.61 -20.04
N ILE A 136 -17.56 1.48 -20.10
CA ILE A 136 -17.99 0.69 -18.93
C ILE A 136 -16.81 0.26 -18.06
N LEU A 137 -15.62 0.07 -18.63
CA LEU A 137 -14.44 -0.41 -17.90
C LEU A 137 -14.11 0.45 -16.67
N THR A 138 -14.39 1.75 -16.74
CA THR A 138 -14.13 2.71 -15.67
C THR A 138 -14.96 2.47 -14.41
N PHE A 139 -16.06 1.71 -14.52
CA PHE A 139 -16.89 1.32 -13.37
C PHE A 139 -16.10 0.55 -12.30
N ILE A 140 -15.05 -0.19 -12.69
CA ILE A 140 -14.25 -0.99 -11.73
C ILE A 140 -13.28 -0.13 -10.91
N VAL A 141 -12.97 1.08 -11.36
CA VAL A 141 -11.93 1.94 -10.76
C VAL A 141 -12.21 2.25 -9.29
N PRO A 142 -13.42 2.70 -8.88
CA PRO A 142 -13.71 2.97 -7.47
C PRO A 142 -13.55 1.74 -6.56
N LEU A 143 -13.87 0.54 -7.06
CA LEU A 143 -13.71 -0.70 -6.29
C LEU A 143 -12.24 -1.03 -6.04
N LEU A 144 -11.41 -0.94 -7.08
CA LEU A 144 -9.97 -1.19 -6.96
C LEU A 144 -9.32 -0.15 -6.03
N PHE A 145 -9.71 1.12 -6.16
CA PHE A 145 -9.26 2.18 -5.28
C PHE A 145 -9.64 1.90 -3.81
N TRP A 146 -10.88 1.50 -3.55
CA TRP A 146 -11.32 1.14 -2.19
C TRP A 146 -10.50 -0.02 -1.60
N TRP A 147 -10.24 -1.08 -2.38
CA TRP A 147 -9.40 -2.17 -1.90
C TRP A 147 -7.95 -1.77 -1.66
N ALA A 148 -7.38 -0.90 -2.50
CA ALA A 148 -6.06 -0.34 -2.28
C ALA A 148 -6.01 0.52 -1.01
N TYR A 149 -7.04 1.34 -0.79
CA TYR A 149 -7.20 2.14 0.43
C TYR A 149 -7.30 1.27 1.68
N VAL A 150 -8.16 0.24 1.67
CA VAL A 150 -8.27 -0.70 2.80
C VAL A 150 -6.95 -1.44 3.04
N ALA A 151 -6.25 -1.84 1.98
CA ALA A 151 -4.93 -2.45 2.12
C ALA A 151 -3.93 -1.49 2.78
N LEU A 152 -3.91 -0.22 2.37
CA LEU A 152 -3.02 0.81 2.93
C LEU A 152 -3.26 1.03 4.43
N ILE A 153 -4.52 1.19 4.85
CA ILE A 153 -4.84 1.40 6.28
C ILE A 153 -4.67 0.13 7.12
N SER A 154 -4.66 -1.05 6.49
CA SER A 154 -4.46 -2.33 7.18
C SER A 154 -2.99 -2.66 7.44
N ILE A 155 -2.06 -1.86 6.91
CA ILE A 155 -0.63 -2.02 7.20
C ILE A 155 -0.43 -1.62 8.67
N PRO A 156 -0.05 -2.57 9.55
CA PRO A 156 0.21 -2.23 10.94
C PRO A 156 1.38 -1.26 11.02
N THR A 157 1.30 -0.29 11.94
CA THR A 157 2.44 0.57 12.27
C THR A 157 3.56 -0.31 12.82
N GLU A 158 4.79 -0.06 12.36
CA GLU A 158 5.94 -0.84 12.78
C GLU A 158 6.36 -0.45 14.19
N ILE A 159 6.32 -1.41 15.12
CA ILE A 159 6.83 -1.21 16.47
C ILE A 159 8.34 -1.40 16.42
N TYR A 160 9.10 -0.33 16.61
CA TYR A 160 10.56 -0.37 16.65
C TYR A 160 11.05 -0.62 18.07
N LYS A 161 12.09 -1.44 18.19
CA LYS A 161 12.84 -1.58 19.44
C LYS A 161 13.66 -0.31 19.68
N ILE A 162 13.34 0.36 20.77
CA ILE A 162 14.02 1.58 21.20
C ILE A 162 15.18 1.18 22.12
N TRP A 163 16.34 1.78 21.89
CA TRP A 163 17.47 1.69 22.80
C TRP A 163 17.58 2.96 23.62
N GLN A 164 17.87 2.83 24.91
CA GLN A 164 18.06 3.97 25.80
C GLN A 164 19.46 3.90 26.40
N TYR A 165 20.13 5.05 26.48
CA TYR A 165 21.42 5.11 27.15
C TYR A 165 21.26 4.72 28.64
N PRO A 166 22.01 3.73 29.14
CA PRO A 166 21.84 3.18 30.47
C PRO A 166 22.20 4.21 31.56
N SER A 167 21.42 4.25 32.63
CA SER A 167 21.68 5.17 33.76
C SER A 167 22.89 4.79 34.61
N SER A 168 23.28 3.50 34.56
CA SER A 168 24.44 2.96 35.26
C SER A 168 25.44 2.43 34.23
N PRO A 169 26.77 2.57 34.47
CA PRO A 169 27.78 2.03 33.57
C PRO A 169 27.58 0.52 33.34
N ILE A 170 27.50 0.11 32.09
CA ILE A 170 27.41 -1.31 31.72
C ILE A 170 28.81 -1.92 31.78
N ASN A 171 28.94 -3.03 32.51
CA ASN A 171 30.13 -3.87 32.41
C ASN A 171 29.96 -4.80 31.21
N ILE A 172 30.68 -4.49 30.13
CA ILE A 172 30.65 -5.29 28.91
C ILE A 172 31.74 -6.36 29.04
N ASP A 173 31.33 -7.62 29.04
CA ASP A 173 32.25 -8.75 29.02
C ASP A 173 33.03 -8.77 27.70
N MET A 174 34.34 -8.56 27.78
CA MET A 174 35.26 -8.53 26.64
C MET A 174 35.93 -9.88 26.41
N ASP A 175 35.85 -10.81 27.35
CA ASP A 175 36.65 -12.04 27.34
C ASP A 175 36.19 -13.02 26.26
N HIS A 176 34.93 -12.91 25.84
CA HIS A 176 34.31 -13.75 24.81
C HIS A 176 34.17 -13.06 23.44
N LEU A 177 34.70 -11.85 23.27
CA LEU A 177 34.63 -11.14 21.99
C LEU A 177 35.71 -11.62 21.03
N ASP A 178 35.32 -11.88 19.78
CA ASP A 178 36.26 -12.28 18.72
C ASP A 178 36.83 -11.03 18.04
N PHE A 179 38.01 -10.62 18.50
CA PHE A 179 38.70 -9.44 17.95
C PHE A 179 39.43 -9.73 16.62
N ASP A 180 39.56 -10.99 16.22
CA ASP A 180 40.17 -11.32 14.92
C ASP A 180 39.19 -11.02 13.77
N ARG A 181 37.88 -11.03 14.06
CA ARG A 181 36.79 -10.72 13.12
C ARG A 181 36.08 -9.42 13.50
N MET A 182 36.74 -8.30 13.19
CA MET A 182 36.16 -6.97 13.34
C MET A 182 35.65 -6.43 12.01
N LEU A 183 34.42 -5.92 12.01
CA LEU A 183 33.82 -5.19 10.91
C LEU A 183 34.04 -3.69 11.08
N VAL A 184 34.31 -2.98 9.99
CA VAL A 184 34.28 -1.51 9.98
C VAL A 184 32.87 -1.03 9.63
N LEU A 185 32.15 -0.50 10.61
CA LEU A 185 30.80 0.02 10.45
C LEU A 185 30.83 1.54 10.24
N GLU A 186 30.04 2.03 9.29
CA GLU A 186 29.81 3.46 9.12
C GLU A 186 28.53 3.87 9.84
N LEU A 187 28.65 4.80 10.78
CA LEU A 187 27.57 5.29 11.62
C LEU A 187 27.30 6.76 11.32
N GLU A 188 26.05 7.11 11.11
CA GLU A 188 25.56 8.47 10.90
C GLU A 188 24.61 8.86 12.05
N LEU A 189 24.95 9.92 12.79
CA LEU A 189 24.19 10.40 13.94
C LEU A 189 24.34 11.91 14.13
N TYR A 190 23.37 12.58 14.76
CA TYR A 190 23.49 14.00 15.12
C TYR A 190 24.06 14.16 16.53
N LYS A 191 25.10 14.99 16.72
CA LYS A 191 25.72 15.16 18.05
C LYS A 191 24.78 15.92 18.98
N ASN A 192 24.17 16.99 18.50
CA ASN A 192 23.09 17.73 19.17
C ASN A 192 21.82 17.75 18.31
N THR A 193 20.67 18.06 18.93
CA THR A 193 19.40 18.21 18.21
C THR A 193 19.42 19.38 17.24
N ASP A 194 20.19 20.43 17.56
CA ASP A 194 20.29 21.67 16.77
C ASP A 194 21.40 21.63 15.70
N ASP A 195 22.11 20.50 15.56
CA ASP A 195 23.19 20.41 14.59
C ASP A 195 22.62 20.31 13.15
N PRO A 196 23.08 21.14 12.20
CA PRO A 196 22.53 21.18 10.84
C PRO A 196 22.96 19.99 9.97
N GLU A 197 24.09 19.33 10.30
CA GLU A 197 24.64 18.22 9.54
C GLU A 197 24.94 17.03 10.45
N PRO A 198 24.68 15.79 9.98
CA PRO A 198 24.98 14.60 10.76
C PRO A 198 26.48 14.31 10.78
N LEU A 199 26.94 13.79 11.91
CA LEU A 199 28.26 13.23 12.08
C LEU A 199 28.33 11.84 11.44
N ARG A 200 29.23 11.65 10.48
CA ARG A 200 29.55 10.34 9.88
C ARG A 200 30.89 9.84 10.40
N VAL A 201 30.88 8.72 11.12
CA VAL A 201 32.07 8.12 11.72
C VAL A 201 32.17 6.64 11.36
N LYS A 202 33.39 6.18 11.09
CA LYS A 202 33.69 4.77 10.93
C LYS A 202 34.27 4.21 12.22
N ALA A 203 33.64 3.17 12.76
CA ALA A 203 34.04 2.52 14.00
C ALA A 203 34.13 1.01 13.80
N LYS A 204 35.07 0.38 14.51
CA LYS A 204 35.25 -1.08 14.46
C LYS A 204 34.31 -1.75 15.45
N ALA A 205 33.80 -2.90 15.07
CA ALA A 205 32.88 -3.68 15.88
C ALA A 205 33.17 -5.19 15.72
N PRO A 206 33.37 -5.94 16.82
CA PRO A 206 33.43 -7.40 16.77
C PRO A 206 32.09 -7.99 16.31
N GLU A 207 32.12 -8.98 15.42
CA GLU A 207 30.92 -9.60 14.83
C GLU A 207 29.91 -10.13 15.88
N ASN A 208 30.42 -10.69 16.98
CA ASN A 208 29.63 -11.32 18.05
C ASN A 208 29.23 -10.35 19.18
N MET A 209 29.49 -9.05 19.03
CA MET A 209 29.11 -8.05 20.03
C MET A 209 27.65 -7.65 19.89
N VAL A 210 26.91 -7.59 21.00
CA VAL A 210 25.54 -7.03 21.04
C VAL A 210 25.55 -5.58 20.57
N PHE A 211 24.68 -5.22 19.63
CA PHE A 211 24.69 -3.91 18.97
C PHE A 211 24.51 -2.75 19.97
N GLY A 212 23.58 -2.87 20.92
CA GLY A 212 23.36 -1.85 21.94
C GLY A 212 24.57 -1.61 22.85
N ASN A 213 25.29 -2.67 23.21
CA ASN A 213 26.52 -2.57 24.00
C ASN A 213 27.65 -1.93 23.20
N TRP A 214 27.74 -2.27 21.91
CA TRP A 214 28.69 -1.64 21.00
C TRP A 214 28.42 -0.13 20.86
N PHE A 215 27.15 0.26 20.69
CA PHE A 215 26.77 1.67 20.57
C PHE A 215 27.01 2.46 21.85
N TYR A 216 26.76 1.87 23.03
CA TYR A 216 27.17 2.44 24.33
C TYR A 216 28.66 2.75 24.35
N LYS A 217 29.50 1.74 24.05
CA LYS A 217 30.96 1.89 24.06
C LYS A 217 31.44 2.89 23.02
N PHE A 218 30.79 2.94 21.85
CA PHE A 218 31.06 3.94 20.83
C PHE A 218 30.86 5.37 21.33
N ILE A 219 29.75 5.65 22.04
CA ILE A 219 29.48 6.99 22.60
C ILE A 219 30.58 7.36 23.61
N GLU A 220 30.91 6.44 24.53
CA GLU A 220 31.94 6.66 25.54
C GLU A 220 33.31 6.94 24.92
N ASP A 221 33.77 6.06 24.02
CA ASP A 221 35.06 6.20 23.35
C ASP A 221 35.14 7.47 22.50
N TYR A 222 34.03 7.84 21.84
CA TYR A 222 33.94 9.08 21.06
C TYR A 222 34.03 10.31 21.96
N ASN A 223 33.27 10.35 23.05
CA ASN A 223 33.23 11.49 23.97
C ASN A 223 34.55 11.67 24.72
N LEU A 224 35.25 10.58 25.06
CA LEU A 224 36.59 10.63 25.63
C LEU A 224 37.61 11.20 24.62
N LYS A 225 37.51 10.81 23.34
CA LYS A 225 38.43 11.29 22.29
C LYS A 225 38.17 12.74 21.89
N PHE A 226 36.91 13.17 21.91
CA PHE A 226 36.48 14.51 21.48
C PHE A 226 35.71 15.25 22.58
N PRO A 227 36.35 15.59 23.72
CA PRO A 227 35.67 16.19 24.87
C PRO A 227 35.10 17.58 24.58
N LYS A 228 35.62 18.28 23.55
CA LYS A 228 35.13 19.61 23.13
C LYS A 228 33.87 19.56 22.28
N SER A 229 33.52 18.40 21.70
CA SER A 229 32.32 18.22 20.88
C SER A 229 31.69 16.85 21.13
N PRO A 230 31.18 16.59 22.35
CA PRO A 230 30.61 15.30 22.68
C PRO A 230 29.28 15.07 21.96
N VAL A 231 28.93 13.80 21.78
CA VAL A 231 27.57 13.38 21.44
C VAL A 231 26.72 13.50 22.71
N LYS A 232 25.68 14.34 22.68
CA LYS A 232 24.74 14.44 23.81
C LYS A 232 23.90 13.16 23.89
N TYR A 233 23.95 12.48 25.02
CA TYR A 233 23.16 11.27 25.29
C TYR A 233 22.10 11.48 26.37
N THR A 234 22.15 12.60 27.11
CA THR A 234 21.14 13.03 28.08
C THR A 234 20.52 14.38 27.68
N SER A 235 19.24 14.54 28.03
CA SER A 235 18.51 15.80 27.93
C SER A 235 18.85 16.74 29.09
N GLU A 236 18.43 18.01 28.99
CA GLU A 236 18.55 19.01 30.06
C GLU A 236 17.85 18.57 31.35
N ASP A 237 16.76 17.81 31.21
CA ASP A 237 15.98 17.24 32.32
C ASP A 237 16.63 15.97 32.93
N SER A 238 17.88 15.66 32.58
CA SER A 238 18.62 14.45 33.00
C SER A 238 18.02 13.11 32.56
N GLU A 239 17.08 13.12 31.62
CA GLU A 239 16.58 11.90 30.98
C GLU A 239 17.49 11.46 29.83
N SER A 240 17.82 10.17 29.77
CA SER A 240 18.58 9.59 28.65
C SER A 240 17.77 9.64 27.35
N PHE A 241 18.40 10.05 26.26
CA PHE A 241 17.78 9.97 24.95
C PHE A 241 17.50 8.51 24.54
N LYS A 242 16.37 8.35 23.87
CA LYS A 242 15.92 7.12 23.23
C LYS A 242 16.37 7.15 21.76
N TRP A 243 16.89 6.03 21.27
CA TRP A 243 17.45 5.89 19.93
C TRP A 243 16.81 4.73 19.17
N ILE A 244 16.71 4.90 17.86
CA ILE A 244 16.38 3.85 16.91
C ILE A 244 17.48 3.74 15.87
N PHE A 245 17.71 2.52 15.40
CA PHE A 245 18.79 2.20 14.49
C PHE A 245 18.25 1.53 13.24
N PHE A 246 18.66 2.01 12.07
CA PHE A 246 18.25 1.41 10.81
C PHE A 246 19.27 1.61 9.70
N ILE A 247 19.21 0.74 8.70
CA ILE A 247 19.98 0.77 7.47
C ILE A 247 19.02 1.18 6.34
N LYS A 248 19.33 2.27 5.65
CA LYS A 248 18.61 2.67 4.44
C LYS A 248 19.03 1.76 3.29
N THR A 249 18.07 1.06 2.68
CA THR A 249 18.36 0.09 1.60
C THR A 249 18.18 0.71 0.21
N SER A 250 17.04 1.38 -0.07
CA SER A 250 16.75 2.14 -1.30
C SER A 250 15.40 2.86 -1.20
N PHE A 251 15.06 3.74 -2.14
CA PHE A 251 13.74 4.41 -2.20
C PHE A 251 12.57 3.42 -2.34
N PHE A 252 12.78 2.28 -3.02
CA PHE A 252 11.73 1.28 -3.26
C PHE A 252 11.77 0.09 -2.29
N ARG A 253 12.74 0.04 -1.38
CA ARG A 253 12.85 -1.03 -0.39
C ARG A 253 12.73 -0.45 1.01
N LYS A 254 12.06 -1.19 1.87
CA LYS A 254 11.91 -0.83 3.28
C LYS A 254 13.27 -0.77 3.97
N ASN A 255 13.43 0.17 4.90
CA ASN A 255 14.61 0.25 5.76
C ASN A 255 14.71 -1.01 6.64
N ILE A 256 15.95 -1.46 6.87
CA ILE A 256 16.20 -2.59 7.77
C ILE A 256 16.49 -2.01 9.15
N PHE A 257 15.60 -2.24 10.10
CA PHE A 257 15.80 -1.83 11.48
C PHE A 257 16.70 -2.83 12.20
N ILE A 258 17.56 -2.29 13.06
CA ILE A 258 18.51 -3.07 13.85
C ILE A 258 17.91 -3.24 15.24
N ASP A 259 17.88 -4.48 15.72
CA ASP A 259 17.50 -4.79 17.09
C ASP A 259 18.72 -4.57 18.02
N PRO A 260 18.66 -3.63 18.97
CA PRO A 260 19.77 -3.34 19.87
C PRO A 260 20.15 -4.51 20.78
N ASP A 261 19.22 -5.43 21.02
CA ASP A 261 19.40 -6.58 21.93
C ASP A 261 20.14 -7.75 21.24
N HIS A 262 20.24 -7.71 19.91
CA HIS A 262 20.91 -8.74 19.10
C HIS A 262 22.34 -8.33 18.72
N ASP A 263 23.18 -9.33 18.40
CA ASP A 263 24.54 -9.10 17.90
C ASP A 263 24.55 -8.57 16.46
N ILE A 264 25.73 -8.11 16.02
CA ILE A 264 25.93 -7.49 14.71
C ILE A 264 25.66 -8.49 13.58
N MET A 265 26.05 -9.75 13.77
CA MET A 265 25.80 -10.82 12.80
C MET A 265 24.34 -11.22 12.67
N THR A 266 23.61 -11.34 13.77
CA THR A 266 22.16 -11.67 13.74
C THR A 266 21.35 -10.53 13.15
N ASN A 267 21.78 -9.28 13.38
CA ASN A 267 21.24 -8.10 12.69
C ASN A 267 21.64 -8.00 11.21
N ARG A 268 22.45 -8.93 10.69
CA ARG A 268 22.91 -8.99 9.29
C ARG A 268 23.61 -7.72 8.83
N ILE A 269 24.31 -7.05 9.73
CA ILE A 269 25.08 -5.85 9.44
C ILE A 269 26.36 -6.26 8.69
N THR A 270 26.73 -5.53 7.65
CA THR A 270 27.94 -5.78 6.84
C THR A 270 28.73 -4.49 6.64
N GLU A 271 30.02 -4.55 6.30
CA GLU A 271 30.89 -3.36 6.22
C GLU A 271 30.48 -2.30 5.18
N LYS A 272 29.58 -2.64 4.25
CA LYS A 272 29.16 -1.76 3.15
C LYS A 272 27.88 -0.98 3.46
N VAL A 273 27.39 -1.03 4.70
CA VAL A 273 26.14 -0.36 5.08
C VAL A 273 26.42 0.84 5.98
N THR A 274 25.63 1.90 5.78
CA THR A 274 25.58 3.05 6.69
C THR A 274 24.43 2.82 7.68
N ILE A 275 24.76 2.82 8.97
CA ILE A 275 23.82 2.71 10.07
C ILE A 275 23.40 4.11 10.48
N TYR A 276 22.10 4.37 10.47
CA TYR A 276 21.53 5.64 10.92
C TYR A 276 21.05 5.46 12.35
N ALA A 277 21.58 6.28 13.25
CA ALA A 277 21.11 6.40 14.62
C ALA A 277 20.32 7.70 14.75
N LYS A 278 19.03 7.59 15.03
CA LYS A 278 18.12 8.73 15.22
C LYS A 278 17.55 8.75 16.63
N ARG A 279 17.35 9.94 17.20
CA ARG A 279 16.68 10.08 18.49
C ARG A 279 15.17 9.99 18.32
N VAL A 280 14.49 9.44 19.32
CA VAL A 280 13.03 9.34 19.38
C VAL A 280 12.53 10.23 20.52
N SER A 281 11.57 11.09 20.21
CA SER A 281 10.84 11.91 21.18
C SER A 281 9.47 11.30 21.46
N GLU A 282 9.16 10.98 22.72
CA GLU A 282 7.83 10.50 23.12
C GLU A 282 6.74 11.59 23.07
N ASN A 283 7.11 12.86 23.00
CA ASN A 283 6.17 13.97 23.05
C ASN A 283 5.78 14.47 21.65
N ALA A 284 4.61 14.06 21.16
CA ALA A 284 3.97 14.54 19.93
C ALA A 284 3.61 16.06 19.91
N ASN A 285 3.90 16.81 20.99
CA ASN A 285 3.41 18.17 21.23
C ASN A 285 4.50 19.24 21.45
N LYS A 286 5.79 18.96 21.24
CA LYS A 286 6.81 20.02 21.18
C LYS A 286 7.24 20.24 19.72
N PRO A 287 7.14 21.48 19.20
CA PRO A 287 7.51 21.78 17.83
C PRO A 287 9.01 21.55 17.59
N GLU A 288 9.32 21.12 16.36
CA GLU A 288 10.66 20.86 15.83
C GLU A 288 11.66 21.96 16.19
N THR A 289 12.79 21.57 16.76
CA THR A 289 14.04 22.34 16.67
C THR A 289 14.91 21.63 15.65
N VAL A 290 14.96 22.26 14.47
CA VAL A 290 15.52 21.80 13.19
C VAL A 290 16.83 21.02 13.32
N GLY A 291 16.87 19.81 12.72
CA GLY A 291 18.08 19.03 12.48
C GLY A 291 17.81 17.52 12.43
N ASP A 292 17.14 17.00 13.45
CA ASP A 292 16.77 15.58 13.56
C ASP A 292 15.25 15.44 13.43
N GLU A 293 14.76 15.04 12.24
CA GLU A 293 13.36 14.62 12.09
C GLU A 293 13.15 13.39 12.97
N SER A 294 12.56 13.61 14.16
CA SER A 294 12.17 12.56 15.08
C SER A 294 11.08 11.71 14.44
N ILE A 295 11.29 10.40 14.43
CA ILE A 295 10.26 9.47 13.98
C ILE A 295 9.29 9.30 15.15
N PHE A 296 8.09 9.85 15.01
CA PHE A 296 7.00 9.64 15.96
C PHE A 296 6.55 8.18 15.91
N ILE A 297 6.40 7.57 17.08
CA ILE A 297 5.80 6.23 17.28
C ILE A 297 4.36 6.42 17.74
#